data_AF-A0A0D0DR00-F1
#
_entry.id   AF-A0A0D0DR00-F1
#
_cell.length_a   1.000
_cell.length_b   1.000
_cell.length_c   1.000
_cell.angle_alpha   90.00
_cell.angle_beta   90.00
_cell.angle_gamma   90.00
#
_symmetry.space_group_name_H-M   'P 1'
#
loop_
_entity.id
_entity.type
_entity.pdbx_description
1 polymer ?
#
loop_
_entity_poly.entity_id
_entity_poly.type
_entity_poly.pdbx_seq_one_letter_code
_entity_poly.pdbx_strand_id
1 'polypeptide(L)'
;KRARQWARWHDSVIPSLIDPYFEYLAASQKQSRGTTQSRPLCECLTWWKLQVSCVSLDNIELIAITVCLCNPAPSQLVARGLFPCTPVAPSLAVSIPMLEFNRECFLRLAPNVTGWCGAVESFLKGRKYKLASVDTLRRRYANAFHWYLSLYHAAQSHLDALISSVRPIHESEQDRPSNYLRSRCPLCFGGSNSNSSVSSRVDCVTCVDAYFTQKHCQAPRDPLHSYPNSVFLSEQTVASMEAAVEELRNRHGHHPKNIFQVDEDSLEPGMQVSSSVLNECHDSFKAADEQRVKASMQFFADTGLMALLCHRDHVLWMVNISSPGERQYYVLALLCQLLDHLPKLINIGLLYDIACQLHHSCVKWDFLGEDLSHVEFSTAVFHAFAHNWPCQLVYHPHKHEGFGLTDGEGCERLWSDLKKLIPTLRVSGYHQQLFTLDTQVTYLQNRSFFKLGTWMLRRWTATQDHKKKAEAKLQGSDPSVFREAWIAQKAAQTKPLPSMS
;
A
#
# COMPACT_ATOMS: atom_id res chain seq x y z
N LYS A 1 -3.85 -28.97 15.93
CA LYS A 1 -2.70 -29.40 15.07
C LYS A 1 -2.21 -28.28 14.13
N ARG A 2 -3.06 -27.69 13.28
CA ARG A 2 -2.67 -26.59 12.36
C ARG A 2 -2.10 -25.36 13.07
N ALA A 3 -2.74 -24.86 14.13
CA ALA A 3 -2.23 -23.73 14.93
C ALA A 3 -0.84 -23.98 15.53
N ARG A 4 -0.58 -25.18 16.08
CA ARG A 4 0.76 -25.55 16.59
C ARG A 4 1.83 -25.60 15.49
N GLN A 5 1.45 -26.08 14.30
CA GLN A 5 2.34 -26.10 13.15
C GLN A 5 2.65 -24.68 12.67
N TRP A 6 1.64 -23.80 12.68
CA TRP A 6 1.77 -22.38 12.35
C TRP A 6 2.71 -21.65 13.31
N ALA A 7 2.44 -21.73 14.62
CA ALA A 7 3.28 -21.15 15.66
C ALA A 7 4.73 -21.63 15.53
N ARG A 8 4.94 -22.93 15.30
CA ARG A 8 6.30 -23.45 15.11
C ARG A 8 7.01 -22.86 13.89
N TRP A 9 6.30 -22.68 12.78
CA TRP A 9 6.89 -22.02 11.62
C TRP A 9 7.24 -20.56 11.92
N HIS A 10 6.27 -19.80 12.40
CA HIS A 10 6.39 -18.37 12.66
C HIS A 10 7.42 -18.04 13.76
N ASP A 11 7.30 -18.70 14.91
CA ASP A 11 8.03 -18.33 16.14
C ASP A 11 9.42 -18.96 16.24
N SER A 12 9.69 -20.02 15.46
CA SER A 12 10.94 -20.80 15.61
C SER A 12 11.63 -21.07 14.30
N VAL A 13 10.94 -21.68 13.32
CA VAL A 13 11.61 -22.14 12.10
C VAL A 13 12.03 -20.96 11.22
N ILE A 14 11.12 -20.05 10.86
CA ILE A 14 11.44 -18.92 9.98
C ILE A 14 12.59 -18.06 10.53
N PRO A 15 12.58 -17.62 11.81
CA PRO A 15 13.72 -16.88 12.36
C PRO A 15 15.05 -17.65 12.27
N SER A 16 15.05 -18.95 12.60
CA SER A 16 16.25 -19.79 12.53
C SER A 16 16.78 -20.07 11.13
N LEU A 17 15.99 -19.75 10.08
CA LEU A 17 16.35 -19.98 8.69
C LEU A 17 16.93 -18.75 8.00
N ILE A 18 16.92 -17.57 8.63
CA ILE A 18 17.43 -16.32 8.03
C ILE A 18 18.91 -16.44 7.67
N ASP A 19 19.77 -16.80 8.63
CA ASP A 19 21.22 -16.94 8.36
C ASP A 19 21.54 -18.08 7.38
N PRO A 20 20.98 -19.31 7.53
CA PRO A 20 21.16 -20.36 6.53
C PRO A 20 20.73 -19.97 5.12
N TYR A 21 19.70 -19.12 5.01
CA TYR A 21 19.24 -18.62 3.72
C TYR A 21 20.23 -17.63 3.10
N PHE A 22 20.79 -16.70 3.88
CA PHE A 22 21.85 -15.81 3.41
C PHE A 22 23.12 -16.57 3.03
N GLU A 23 23.54 -17.56 3.82
CA GLU A 23 24.65 -18.45 3.49
C GLU A 23 24.43 -19.15 2.15
N TYR A 24 23.22 -19.68 1.93
CA TYR A 24 22.82 -20.29 0.66
C TYR A 24 22.91 -19.30 -0.51
N LEU A 25 22.35 -18.09 -0.35
CA LEU A 25 22.39 -17.05 -1.38
C LEU A 25 23.85 -16.67 -1.72
N ALA A 26 24.70 -16.46 -0.72
CA ALA A 26 26.12 -16.16 -0.92
C ALA A 26 26.88 -17.30 -1.64
N ALA A 27 26.58 -18.56 -1.31
CA ALA A 27 27.20 -19.72 -1.96
C ALA A 27 26.73 -19.88 -3.41
N SER A 28 25.43 -19.71 -3.67
CA SER A 28 24.84 -19.82 -5.01
C SER A 28 25.32 -18.76 -6.01
N GLN A 29 25.67 -17.55 -5.55
CA GLN A 29 26.28 -16.52 -6.40
C GLN A 29 27.72 -16.86 -6.79
N LYS A 30 28.44 -17.61 -5.95
CA LYS A 30 29.83 -18.00 -6.18
C LYS A 30 29.98 -19.31 -6.98
N GLN A 31 28.92 -20.11 -7.09
CA GLN A 31 28.95 -21.39 -7.79
C GLN A 31 28.11 -21.38 -9.08
N SER A 32 28.76 -21.64 -10.21
CA SER A 32 28.11 -22.31 -11.34
C SER A 32 27.81 -23.75 -10.93
N ARG A 33 26.63 -24.01 -10.34
CA ARG A 33 26.11 -25.34 -9.96
C ARG A 33 27.12 -26.29 -9.31
N GLY A 34 27.03 -26.41 -7.98
CA GLY A 34 27.32 -27.66 -7.29
C GLY A 34 28.58 -27.66 -6.45
N THR A 35 28.41 -27.44 -5.15
CA THR A 35 28.99 -28.33 -4.15
C THR A 35 28.21 -28.18 -2.87
N THR A 36 27.47 -29.24 -2.53
CA THR A 36 26.79 -29.42 -1.25
C THR A 36 27.87 -29.44 -0.17
N GLN A 37 28.03 -28.36 0.59
CA GLN A 37 28.88 -28.41 1.77
C GLN A 37 28.18 -29.32 2.79
N SER A 38 28.65 -30.56 2.91
CA SER A 38 28.23 -31.44 3.99
C SER A 38 28.74 -30.85 5.29
N ARG A 39 27.87 -30.19 6.06
CA ARG A 39 28.19 -29.87 7.47
C ARG A 39 28.55 -31.19 8.17
N PRO A 40 29.59 -31.21 9.02
CA PRO A 40 29.99 -32.41 9.74
C PRO A 40 28.81 -33.00 10.51
N LEU A 41 28.76 -34.34 10.59
CA LEU A 41 27.73 -35.05 11.34
C LEU A 41 27.78 -34.60 12.80
N CYS A 42 26.63 -34.21 13.34
CA CYS A 42 26.51 -33.84 14.74
C CYS A 42 26.78 -35.06 15.63
N GLU A 43 27.55 -34.89 16.70
CA GLU A 43 27.90 -35.95 17.68
C GLU A 43 26.76 -36.27 18.66
N CYS A 44 25.55 -35.77 18.40
CA CYS A 44 24.39 -36.01 19.26
C CYS A 44 23.98 -37.49 19.27
N LEU A 45 23.65 -38.01 20.45
CA LEU A 45 23.24 -39.41 20.65
C LEU A 45 21.83 -39.72 20.14
N THR A 46 20.99 -38.69 19.94
CA THR A 46 19.60 -38.85 19.48
C THR A 46 19.43 -38.28 18.08
N TRP A 47 19.26 -39.18 17.10
CA TRP A 47 19.04 -38.83 15.71
C TRP A 47 18.05 -39.78 15.04
N TRP A 48 17.44 -39.34 13.94
CA TRP A 48 16.61 -40.19 13.08
C TRP A 48 16.86 -39.86 11.62
N LYS A 49 16.64 -40.84 10.73
CA LYS A 49 16.70 -40.64 9.28
C LYS A 49 15.36 -40.18 8.76
N LEU A 50 15.39 -39.21 7.85
CA LEU A 50 14.21 -38.71 7.16
C LEU A 50 14.42 -38.81 5.65
N GLN A 51 13.45 -39.42 4.96
CA GLN A 51 13.40 -39.48 3.50
C GLN A 51 12.56 -38.30 3.00
N VAL A 52 13.13 -37.50 2.09
CA VAL A 52 12.48 -36.28 1.59
C VAL A 52 12.46 -36.32 0.06
N SER A 53 11.28 -36.21 -0.53
CA SER A 53 11.14 -36.01 -1.97
C SER A 53 11.41 -34.54 -2.32
N CYS A 54 12.49 -34.30 -3.01
CA CYS A 54 12.93 -32.99 -3.47
C CYS A 54 12.40 -32.73 -4.88
N VAL A 55 11.59 -31.68 -5.03
CA VAL A 55 11.00 -31.29 -6.30
C VAL A 55 11.73 -30.07 -6.84
N SER A 56 12.23 -30.18 -8.07
CA SER A 56 12.79 -29.09 -8.85
C SER A 56 11.98 -28.90 -10.14
N LEU A 57 12.36 -27.95 -10.99
CA LEU A 57 11.68 -27.72 -12.27
C LEU A 57 11.86 -28.90 -13.24
N ASP A 58 13.01 -29.56 -13.20
CA ASP A 58 13.44 -30.55 -14.18
C ASP A 58 13.49 -31.99 -13.65
N ASN A 59 13.48 -32.18 -12.32
CA ASN A 59 13.55 -33.51 -11.72
C ASN A 59 12.83 -33.65 -10.37
N ILE A 60 12.72 -34.92 -9.92
CA ILE A 60 12.39 -35.28 -8.56
C ILE A 60 13.48 -36.21 -8.04
N GLU A 61 14.06 -35.87 -6.89
CA GLU A 61 15.09 -36.66 -6.22
C GLU A 61 14.59 -37.10 -4.83
N LEU A 62 14.98 -38.29 -4.39
CA LEU A 62 14.75 -38.75 -3.03
C LEU A 62 16.05 -38.68 -2.25
N ILE A 63 16.10 -37.82 -1.23
CA ILE A 63 17.28 -37.68 -0.37
C ILE A 63 17.01 -38.24 1.02
N ALA A 64 18.06 -38.76 1.66
CA ALA A 64 18.06 -39.15 3.06
C ALA A 64 18.86 -38.12 3.86
N ILE A 65 18.23 -37.53 4.88
CA ILE A 65 18.92 -36.64 5.83
C ILE A 65 18.87 -37.21 7.24
N THR A 66 19.92 -37.00 8.02
CA THR A 66 20.00 -37.37 9.43
C THR A 66 19.63 -36.15 10.26
N VAL A 67 18.52 -36.22 10.99
CA VAL A 67 17.96 -35.09 11.74
C VAL A 67 18.20 -35.30 13.23
N CYS A 68 18.59 -34.22 13.90
CA CYS A 68 18.68 -34.14 15.36
C CYS A 68 18.20 -32.76 15.83
N LEU A 69 18.16 -32.53 17.15
CA LEU A 69 17.76 -31.22 17.71
C LEU A 69 18.75 -30.10 17.34
N CYS A 70 20.05 -30.40 17.23
CA CYS A 70 21.09 -29.42 16.90
C CYS A 70 21.15 -29.12 15.39
N ASN A 71 20.65 -30.01 14.55
CA ASN A 71 20.67 -29.87 13.10
C ASN A 71 19.30 -30.25 12.53
N PRO A 72 18.30 -29.36 12.67
CA PRO A 72 16.92 -29.66 12.28
C PRO A 72 16.77 -29.73 10.75
N ALA A 73 15.76 -30.49 10.30
CA ALA A 73 15.53 -30.73 8.87
C ALA A 73 15.42 -29.45 8.02
N PRO A 74 14.71 -28.38 8.45
CA PRO A 74 14.61 -27.17 7.64
C PRO A 74 15.94 -26.50 7.34
N SER A 75 16.83 -26.34 8.34
CA SER A 75 18.14 -25.70 8.14
C SER A 75 19.02 -26.52 7.18
N GLN A 76 18.98 -27.85 7.32
CA GLN A 76 19.67 -28.77 6.42
C GLN A 76 19.17 -28.68 4.97
N LEU A 77 17.88 -28.52 4.78
CA LEU A 77 17.28 -28.41 3.44
C LEU A 77 17.60 -27.06 2.81
N VAL A 78 17.49 -25.95 3.56
CA VAL A 78 17.80 -24.60 3.05
C VAL A 78 19.27 -24.50 2.63
N ALA A 79 20.19 -25.07 3.42
CA ALA A 79 21.61 -25.15 3.04
C ALA A 79 21.87 -25.93 1.73
N ARG A 80 20.92 -26.79 1.32
CA ARG A 80 20.94 -27.54 0.05
C ARG A 80 20.15 -26.86 -1.07
N GLY A 81 19.65 -25.64 -0.88
CA GLY A 81 18.80 -24.95 -1.86
C GLY A 81 17.40 -25.52 -1.96
N LEU A 82 16.88 -26.13 -0.89
CA LEU A 82 15.57 -26.76 -0.81
C LEU A 82 14.78 -26.16 0.36
N PHE A 83 13.47 -25.98 0.20
CA PHE A 83 12.59 -25.47 1.24
C PHE A 83 11.52 -26.50 1.62
N PRO A 84 11.35 -26.84 2.92
CA PRO A 84 10.47 -27.92 3.34
C PRO A 84 8.98 -27.57 3.32
N CYS A 85 8.12 -28.57 3.09
CA CYS A 85 6.66 -28.40 3.18
C CYS A 85 6.11 -28.39 4.62
N THR A 86 6.87 -28.84 5.61
CA THR A 86 6.49 -28.89 7.03
C THR A 86 7.70 -28.59 7.94
N PRO A 87 7.49 -28.10 9.18
CA PRO A 87 8.57 -27.52 9.98
C PRO A 87 9.42 -28.52 10.76
N VAL A 88 9.03 -29.80 10.82
CA VAL A 88 9.68 -30.81 11.70
C VAL A 88 10.12 -32.03 10.91
N ALA A 89 9.18 -32.72 10.27
CA ALA A 89 9.42 -33.92 9.49
C ALA A 89 8.85 -33.73 8.07
N PRO A 90 9.55 -32.96 7.20
CA PRO A 90 9.14 -32.79 5.81
C PRO A 90 9.20 -34.11 5.03
N SER A 91 8.11 -34.43 4.34
CA SER A 91 8.10 -35.51 3.34
C SER A 91 8.43 -35.00 1.94
N LEU A 92 8.34 -33.68 1.74
CA LEU A 92 8.61 -33.00 0.49
C LEU A 92 9.36 -31.70 0.76
N ALA A 93 10.31 -31.39 -0.11
CA ALA A 93 10.96 -30.10 -0.18
C ALA A 93 10.97 -29.60 -1.62
N VAL A 94 10.91 -28.29 -1.81
CA VAL A 94 10.88 -27.66 -3.13
C VAL A 94 12.16 -26.86 -3.33
N SER A 95 12.77 -26.95 -4.50
CA SER A 95 13.93 -26.15 -4.88
C SER A 95 13.66 -24.65 -4.67
N ILE A 96 14.56 -23.95 -3.97
CA ILE A 96 14.49 -22.50 -3.76
C ILE A 96 14.43 -21.74 -5.11
N PRO A 97 15.25 -22.05 -6.12
CA PRO A 97 15.12 -21.46 -7.45
C PRO A 97 13.73 -21.62 -8.09
N MET A 98 13.08 -22.76 -7.89
CA MET A 98 11.72 -23.00 -8.38
C MET A 98 10.70 -22.10 -7.63
N LEU A 99 10.85 -21.96 -6.31
CA LEU A 99 10.00 -21.10 -5.49
C LEU A 99 10.21 -19.61 -5.83
N GLU A 100 11.45 -19.20 -6.06
CA GLU A 100 11.79 -17.83 -6.47
C GLU A 100 11.21 -17.49 -7.85
N PHE A 101 11.38 -18.38 -8.83
CA PHE A 101 10.76 -18.23 -10.15
C PHE A 101 9.23 -18.07 -10.03
N ASN A 102 8.59 -18.89 -9.20
CA ASN A 102 7.15 -18.80 -8.97
C ASN A 102 6.71 -17.53 -8.25
N ARG A 103 7.50 -17.05 -7.29
CA ARG A 103 7.27 -15.75 -6.66
C ARG A 103 7.27 -14.65 -7.72
N GLU A 104 8.27 -14.62 -8.60
CA GLU A 104 8.34 -13.64 -9.69
C GLU A 104 7.16 -13.77 -10.67
N CYS A 105 6.73 -14.99 -11.01
CA CYS A 105 5.53 -15.21 -11.82
C CYS A 105 4.27 -14.66 -11.14
N PHE A 106 4.04 -14.95 -9.87
CA PHE A 106 2.85 -14.52 -9.14
C PHE A 106 2.84 -13.02 -8.80
N LEU A 107 3.99 -12.36 -8.81
CA LEU A 107 4.08 -10.89 -8.78
C LEU A 107 3.64 -10.22 -10.10
N ARG A 108 3.55 -10.97 -11.20
CA ARG A 108 3.14 -10.49 -12.54
C ARG A 108 1.79 -11.05 -12.99
N LEU A 109 1.42 -12.24 -12.52
CA LEU A 109 0.17 -12.93 -12.84
C LEU A 109 -0.72 -13.06 -11.60
N ALA A 110 -1.95 -13.53 -11.78
CA ALA A 110 -2.79 -13.93 -10.64
C ALA A 110 -2.20 -15.21 -10.02
N PRO A 111 -2.01 -15.29 -8.68
CA PRO A 111 -1.53 -16.50 -8.03
C PRO A 111 -2.47 -17.68 -8.29
N ASN A 112 -1.95 -18.76 -8.87
CA ASN A 112 -2.72 -19.97 -9.17
C ASN A 112 -1.89 -21.23 -8.89
N VAL A 113 -1.83 -21.60 -7.60
CA VAL A 113 -1.07 -22.77 -7.15
C VAL A 113 -1.62 -24.06 -7.75
N THR A 114 -2.94 -24.19 -7.90
CA THR A 114 -3.58 -25.38 -8.48
C THR A 114 -3.13 -25.59 -9.92
N GLY A 115 -3.30 -24.57 -10.77
CA GLY A 115 -2.93 -24.65 -12.19
C GLY A 115 -1.44 -24.88 -12.37
N TRP A 116 -0.60 -24.20 -11.59
CA TRP A 116 0.83 -24.40 -11.64
C TRP A 116 1.25 -25.82 -11.22
N CYS A 117 0.71 -26.35 -10.12
CA CYS A 117 1.06 -27.69 -9.67
C CYS A 117 0.62 -28.76 -10.68
N GLY A 118 -0.57 -28.61 -11.26
CA GLY A 118 -1.03 -29.53 -12.32
C GLY A 118 -0.12 -29.51 -13.55
N ALA A 119 0.35 -28.33 -13.95
CA ALA A 119 1.32 -28.20 -15.05
C ALA A 119 2.66 -28.86 -14.74
N VAL A 120 3.21 -28.63 -13.54
CA VAL A 120 4.47 -29.24 -13.09
C VAL A 120 4.36 -30.76 -12.97
N GLU A 121 3.29 -31.28 -12.37
CA GLU A 121 3.06 -32.72 -12.26
C GLU A 121 2.98 -33.37 -13.65
N SER A 122 2.27 -32.75 -14.60
CA SER A 122 2.18 -33.23 -15.98
C SER A 122 3.54 -33.20 -16.69
N PHE A 123 4.28 -32.11 -16.55
CA PHE A 123 5.61 -31.92 -17.15
C PHE A 123 6.64 -32.93 -16.64
N LEU A 124 6.65 -33.18 -15.32
CA LEU A 124 7.55 -34.14 -14.67
C LEU A 124 7.15 -35.58 -15.00
N LYS A 125 5.85 -35.87 -15.09
CA LYS A 125 5.33 -37.17 -15.54
C LYS A 125 5.81 -37.51 -16.95
N GLY A 126 5.82 -36.54 -17.87
CA GLY A 126 6.38 -36.69 -19.22
C GLY A 126 7.88 -37.04 -19.22
N ARG A 127 8.61 -36.67 -18.16
CA ARG A 127 10.03 -36.99 -17.95
C ARG A 127 10.27 -38.26 -17.12
N LYS A 128 9.23 -39.07 -16.93
CA LYS A 128 9.27 -40.32 -16.15
C LYS A 128 9.47 -40.12 -14.64
N TYR A 129 9.39 -38.89 -14.13
CA TYR A 129 9.31 -38.64 -12.69
C TYR A 129 7.87 -38.82 -12.20
N LYS A 130 7.70 -39.50 -11.07
CA LYS A 130 6.38 -39.75 -10.46
C LYS A 130 6.44 -39.46 -8.97
N LEU A 131 5.52 -38.62 -8.49
CA LEU A 131 5.20 -38.57 -7.07
C LEU A 131 4.32 -39.77 -6.71
N ALA A 132 4.53 -40.35 -5.53
CA ALA A 132 3.86 -41.57 -5.10
C ALA A 132 2.32 -41.44 -4.97
N SER A 133 1.76 -40.24 -5.03
CA SER A 133 0.32 -39.99 -4.81
C SER A 133 -0.19 -38.79 -5.59
N VAL A 134 -1.36 -38.95 -6.22
CA VAL A 134 -2.13 -37.92 -6.93
C VAL A 134 -2.56 -36.81 -5.96
N ASP A 135 -2.58 -35.55 -6.42
CA ASP A 135 -3.01 -34.35 -5.66
C ASP A 135 -2.18 -33.97 -4.43
N THR A 136 -1.03 -34.61 -4.21
CA THR A 136 -0.19 -34.30 -3.04
C THR A 136 0.77 -33.15 -3.24
N LEU A 137 1.17 -32.82 -4.49
CA LEU A 137 2.05 -31.69 -4.72
C LEU A 137 1.35 -30.39 -4.34
N ARG A 138 0.12 -30.17 -4.81
CA ARG A 138 -0.61 -28.91 -4.60
C ARG A 138 -0.59 -28.43 -3.16
N ARG A 139 -0.98 -29.27 -2.20
CA ARG A 139 -1.03 -28.88 -0.79
C ARG A 139 0.36 -28.71 -0.17
N ARG A 140 1.31 -29.60 -0.49
CA ARG A 140 2.67 -29.57 0.07
C ARG A 140 3.46 -28.38 -0.48
N TYR A 141 3.34 -28.15 -1.78
CA TYR A 141 3.88 -26.98 -2.48
C TYR A 141 3.25 -25.69 -1.95
N ALA A 142 1.92 -25.61 -1.84
CA ALA A 142 1.26 -24.41 -1.30
C ALA A 142 1.82 -24.02 0.07
N ASN A 143 1.99 -25.00 0.96
CA ASN A 143 2.61 -24.78 2.27
C ASN A 143 4.08 -24.35 2.15
N ALA A 144 4.88 -25.05 1.36
CA ALA A 144 6.30 -24.72 1.17
C ALA A 144 6.46 -23.30 0.61
N PHE A 145 5.69 -22.95 -0.42
CA PHE A 145 5.71 -21.65 -1.06
C PHE A 145 5.27 -20.53 -0.13
N HIS A 146 4.17 -20.72 0.61
CA HIS A 146 3.71 -19.77 1.61
C HIS A 146 4.82 -19.45 2.64
N TRP A 147 5.41 -20.48 3.26
CA TRP A 147 6.45 -20.26 4.27
C TRP A 147 7.78 -19.79 3.69
N TYR A 148 8.07 -20.11 2.42
CA TYR A 148 9.19 -19.52 1.71
C TYR A 148 9.00 -18.02 1.50
N LEU A 149 7.79 -17.55 1.16
CA LEU A 149 7.51 -16.11 1.11
C LEU A 149 7.73 -15.47 2.48
N SER A 150 7.30 -16.12 3.57
CA SER A 150 7.57 -15.65 4.94
C SER A 150 9.06 -15.52 5.22
N LEU A 151 9.87 -16.53 4.85
CA LEU A 151 11.33 -16.49 4.99
C LEU A 151 11.93 -15.35 4.16
N TYR A 152 11.52 -15.22 2.90
CA TYR A 152 12.00 -14.18 2.00
C TYR A 152 11.76 -12.79 2.61
N HIS A 153 10.54 -12.50 3.08
CA HIS A 153 10.22 -11.21 3.67
C HIS A 153 10.91 -10.98 5.03
N ALA A 154 11.03 -12.02 5.87
CA ALA A 154 11.80 -11.92 7.11
C ALA A 154 13.28 -11.63 6.85
N ALA A 155 13.88 -12.27 5.84
CA ALA A 155 15.27 -12.02 5.44
C ALA A 155 15.45 -10.59 4.90
N GLN A 156 14.54 -10.10 4.04
CA GLN A 156 14.58 -8.71 3.57
C GLN A 156 14.49 -7.72 4.74
N SER A 157 13.53 -7.93 5.65
CA SER A 157 13.37 -7.08 6.84
C SER A 157 14.61 -7.10 7.75
N HIS A 158 15.27 -8.25 7.88
CA HIS A 158 16.51 -8.36 8.64
C HIS A 158 17.64 -7.57 7.98
N LEU A 159 17.76 -7.66 6.65
CA LEU A 159 18.74 -6.88 5.88
C LEU A 159 18.50 -5.38 6.00
N ASP A 160 17.24 -4.94 5.89
CA ASP A 160 16.87 -3.53 6.04
C ASP A 160 17.22 -2.99 7.44
N ALA A 161 16.99 -3.79 8.49
CA ALA A 161 17.36 -3.44 9.85
C ALA A 161 18.88 -3.32 10.03
N LEU A 162 19.67 -4.24 9.45
CA LEU A 162 21.13 -4.17 9.45
C LEU A 162 21.66 -2.96 8.68
N ILE A 163 21.09 -2.66 7.52
CA ILE A 163 21.47 -1.47 6.75
C ILE A 163 21.15 -0.21 7.56
N SER A 164 20.00 -0.18 8.23
CA SER A 164 19.57 0.96 9.04
C SER A 164 20.44 1.16 10.28
N SER A 165 20.90 0.10 10.94
CA SER A 165 21.74 0.20 12.13
C SER A 165 23.16 0.73 11.86
N VAL A 166 23.63 0.62 10.62
CA VAL A 166 24.95 1.12 10.20
C VAL A 166 24.87 2.53 9.59
N ARG A 167 23.67 3.05 9.31
CA ARG A 167 23.50 4.42 8.81
C ARG A 167 23.84 5.43 9.92
N PRO A 168 24.56 6.52 9.61
CA PRO A 168 24.82 7.59 10.58
C PRO A 168 23.50 8.16 11.10
N ILE A 169 23.33 8.19 12.42
CA ILE A 169 22.25 8.96 13.06
C ILE A 169 22.62 10.43 12.89
N HIS A 170 21.92 11.13 12.00
CA HIS A 170 22.04 12.59 11.92
C HIS A 170 21.22 13.21 13.05
N GLU A 171 21.81 14.18 13.77
CA GLU A 171 21.28 14.78 15.01
C GLU A 171 19.93 15.52 14.87
N SER A 172 19.38 15.72 13.67
CA SER A 172 18.11 16.43 13.43
C SER A 172 16.96 15.50 13.01
N GLU A 173 16.69 14.41 13.75
CA GLU A 173 15.55 13.52 13.47
C GLU A 173 14.18 14.23 13.62
N GLN A 174 14.10 15.31 14.40
CA GLN A 174 12.86 16.07 14.62
C GLN A 174 12.43 16.95 13.43
N ASP A 175 13.35 17.29 12.53
CA ASP A 175 13.09 18.16 11.38
C ASP A 175 12.86 17.38 10.08
N ARG A 176 12.67 16.06 10.17
CA ARG A 176 12.57 15.17 9.01
C ARG A 176 11.38 14.21 9.11
N PRO A 177 10.80 13.80 7.96
CA PRO A 177 9.84 12.71 7.94
C PRO A 177 10.38 11.44 8.59
N SER A 178 9.47 10.66 9.18
CA SER A 178 9.78 9.38 9.82
C SER A 178 10.59 8.42 8.93
N ASN A 179 11.32 7.48 9.57
CA ASN A 179 12.02 6.41 8.85
C ASN A 179 11.08 5.57 7.96
N TYR A 180 9.82 5.41 8.38
CA TYR A 180 8.79 4.74 7.59
C TYR A 180 8.54 5.47 6.26
N LEU A 181 8.23 6.77 6.28
CA LEU A 181 7.97 7.52 5.06
C LEU A 181 9.22 7.58 4.16
N ARG A 182 10.40 7.76 4.76
CA ARG A 182 11.69 7.73 4.06
C ARG A 182 11.93 6.40 3.34
N SER A 183 11.55 5.28 3.93
CA SER A 183 11.68 3.96 3.29
C SER A 183 10.63 3.74 2.19
N ARG A 184 9.44 4.34 2.30
CA ARG A 184 8.40 4.31 1.27
C ARG A 184 8.77 5.13 0.04
N CYS A 185 9.21 6.36 0.21
CA CYS A 185 9.63 7.21 -0.90
C CYS A 185 10.77 8.17 -0.50
N PRO A 186 12.03 7.78 -0.75
CA PRO A 186 13.18 8.65 -0.46
C PRO A 186 13.15 10.00 -1.18
N LEU A 187 12.51 10.11 -2.34
CA LEU A 187 12.41 11.39 -3.05
C LEU A 187 11.42 12.36 -2.40
N CYS A 188 10.29 11.86 -1.89
CA CYS A 188 9.30 12.71 -1.25
C CYS A 188 9.70 13.06 0.18
N PHE A 189 10.38 12.15 0.88
CA PHE A 189 10.54 12.24 2.33
C PHE A 189 11.99 12.19 2.81
N GLY A 190 12.97 11.97 1.92
CA GLY A 190 14.37 11.79 2.28
C GLY A 190 15.19 13.06 2.44
N GLY A 191 14.71 14.21 1.95
CA GLY A 191 15.41 15.49 2.05
C GLY A 191 15.50 16.05 3.48
N SER A 192 16.35 17.06 3.67
CA SER A 192 16.34 17.93 4.86
C SER A 192 15.53 19.18 4.54
N ASN A 193 14.65 19.59 5.46
CA ASN A 193 13.78 20.75 5.29
C ASN A 193 14.52 22.11 5.31
N SER A 194 15.84 22.10 5.52
CA SER A 194 16.67 23.30 5.71
C SER A 194 16.88 24.17 4.46
N ASN A 195 16.37 23.77 3.28
CA ASN A 195 16.63 24.42 2.00
C ASN A 195 15.39 24.92 1.24
N SER A 196 14.21 25.04 1.87
CA SER A 196 13.03 25.66 1.23
C SER A 196 13.19 27.19 1.18
N SER A 197 14.14 27.69 0.39
CA SER A 197 14.22 29.11 -0.01
C SER A 197 13.10 29.51 -0.99
N VAL A 198 12.12 28.63 -1.20
CA VAL A 198 10.95 28.85 -2.05
C VAL A 198 9.74 28.62 -1.16
N SER A 199 8.98 29.70 -0.93
CA SER A 199 7.67 29.66 -0.27
C SER A 199 6.69 28.87 -1.13
N SER A 200 6.81 27.54 -1.18
CA SER A 200 5.76 26.69 -1.73
C SER A 200 4.74 26.40 -0.64
N ARG A 201 3.46 26.65 -0.94
CA ARG A 201 2.34 26.33 -0.05
C ARG A 201 2.25 24.84 0.31
N VAL A 202 2.87 23.97 -0.48
CA VAL A 202 2.82 22.51 -0.33
C VAL A 202 4.23 21.93 -0.48
N ASP A 203 4.67 21.15 0.50
CA ASP A 203 5.97 20.47 0.51
C ASP A 203 5.86 19.03 -0.01
N CYS A 204 4.74 18.35 0.27
CA CYS A 204 4.48 17.00 -0.20
C CYS A 204 3.06 16.85 -0.75
N VAL A 205 2.93 16.28 -1.94
CA VAL A 205 1.62 15.99 -2.55
C VAL A 205 1.31 14.50 -2.40
N THR A 206 0.08 14.20 -1.98
CA THR A 206 -0.48 12.86 -1.81
C THR A 206 -1.82 12.75 -2.50
N CYS A 207 -2.27 11.52 -2.78
CA CYS A 207 -3.60 11.24 -3.30
C CYS A 207 -4.25 10.08 -2.53
N VAL A 208 -5.56 10.15 -2.36
CA VAL A 208 -6.37 9.12 -1.69
C VAL A 208 -7.58 8.76 -2.55
N ASP A 209 -7.91 7.47 -2.60
CA ASP A 209 -9.10 6.96 -3.28
C ASP A 209 -9.54 5.61 -2.70
N ALA A 210 -10.82 5.28 -2.91
CA ALA A 210 -11.46 4.03 -2.50
C ALA A 210 -11.86 3.15 -3.69
N TYR A 211 -11.46 1.87 -3.63
CA TYR A 211 -11.76 0.88 -4.64
C TYR A 211 -12.65 -0.26 -4.15
N PHE A 212 -13.93 -0.16 -4.49
CA PHE A 212 -15.00 -1.09 -4.06
C PHE A 212 -15.06 -2.42 -4.83
N THR A 213 -14.14 -2.69 -5.76
CA THR A 213 -14.10 -3.98 -6.48
C THR A 213 -13.28 -5.03 -5.72
N GLN A 214 -12.35 -4.59 -4.86
CA GLN A 214 -11.53 -5.43 -3.98
C GLN A 214 -12.32 -5.91 -2.75
N LYS A 215 -13.43 -6.59 -3.00
CA LYS A 215 -14.28 -7.17 -1.96
C LYS A 215 -13.69 -8.47 -1.44
N HIS A 216 -13.79 -8.68 -0.13
CA HIS A 216 -13.36 -9.90 0.55
C HIS A 216 -14.56 -10.62 1.15
N CYS A 217 -14.74 -11.90 0.83
CA CYS A 217 -15.86 -12.69 1.34
C CYS A 217 -15.70 -12.98 2.83
N GLN A 218 -16.82 -13.03 3.55
CA GLN A 218 -16.80 -13.50 4.93
C GLN A 218 -16.24 -14.93 5.00
N ALA A 219 -15.21 -15.10 5.82
CA ALA A 219 -14.58 -16.37 6.09
C ALA A 219 -14.06 -16.39 7.54
N PRO A 220 -13.92 -17.58 8.17
CA PRO A 220 -13.22 -17.67 9.44
C PRO A 220 -11.82 -17.07 9.33
N ARG A 221 -11.39 -16.29 10.33
CA ARG A 221 -10.03 -15.74 10.36
C ARG A 221 -9.01 -16.87 10.30
N ASP A 222 -8.12 -16.77 9.32
CA ASP A 222 -6.95 -17.62 9.21
C ASP A 222 -5.94 -17.28 10.30
N PRO A 223 -4.96 -18.16 10.58
CA PRO A 223 -3.89 -17.83 11.51
C PRO A 223 -3.17 -16.54 11.10
N LEU A 224 -2.75 -15.75 12.10
CA LEU A 224 -2.05 -14.48 11.88
C LEU A 224 -0.83 -14.69 10.98
N HIS A 225 -0.88 -14.05 9.82
CA HIS A 225 0.22 -13.97 8.87
C HIS A 225 0.62 -12.51 8.71
N SER A 226 1.47 -12.04 9.63
CA SER A 226 1.94 -10.66 9.61
C SER A 226 2.99 -10.46 8.52
N TYR A 227 2.96 -9.27 7.93
CA TYR A 227 4.03 -8.75 7.10
C TYR A 227 4.86 -7.77 7.97
N PRO A 228 6.20 -7.88 8.05
CA PRO A 228 7.01 -7.08 8.97
C PRO A 228 6.82 -5.56 8.84
N ASN A 229 6.62 -5.06 7.62
CA ASN A 229 6.40 -3.64 7.31
C ASN A 229 5.09 -3.46 6.52
N SER A 230 3.97 -3.92 7.08
CA SER A 230 2.67 -3.83 6.41
C SER A 230 2.32 -2.38 6.07
N VAL A 231 1.66 -2.17 4.93
CA VAL A 231 1.07 -0.87 4.58
C VAL A 231 -0.32 -0.69 5.19
N PHE A 232 -0.90 -1.73 5.79
CA PHE A 232 -2.25 -1.65 6.33
C PHE A 232 -2.28 -0.98 7.70
N LEU A 233 -3.21 -0.04 7.87
CA LEU A 233 -3.57 0.44 9.20
C LEU A 233 -4.20 -0.71 10.00
N SER A 234 -3.96 -0.70 11.31
CA SER A 234 -4.58 -1.69 12.19
C SER A 234 -6.08 -1.44 12.33
N GLU A 235 -6.87 -2.50 12.51
CA GLU A 235 -8.31 -2.38 12.77
C GLU A 235 -8.59 -1.50 14.00
N GLN A 236 -7.68 -1.51 14.99
CA GLN A 236 -7.77 -0.66 16.17
C GLN A 236 -7.59 0.82 15.82
N THR A 237 -6.59 1.17 15.00
CA THR A 237 -6.36 2.56 14.55
C THR A 237 -7.59 3.11 13.84
N VAL A 238 -8.21 2.31 12.98
CA VAL A 238 -9.41 2.69 12.24
C VAL A 238 -10.61 2.86 13.17
N ALA A 239 -10.82 1.92 14.11
CA ALA A 239 -11.89 2.00 15.09
C ALA A 239 -11.74 3.20 16.03
N SER A 240 -10.51 3.55 16.41
CA SER A 240 -10.22 4.76 17.20
C SER A 240 -10.56 6.03 16.42
N MET A 241 -10.25 6.09 15.12
CA MET A 241 -10.63 7.22 14.28
C MET A 241 -12.15 7.30 14.09
N GLU A 242 -12.83 6.17 13.89
CA GLU A 242 -14.31 6.13 13.82
C GLU A 242 -14.94 6.69 15.10
N ALA A 243 -14.47 6.24 16.27
CA ALA A 243 -14.96 6.74 17.56
C ALA A 243 -14.69 8.25 17.74
N ALA A 244 -13.51 8.73 17.35
CA ALA A 244 -13.17 10.15 17.44
C ALA A 244 -14.05 11.03 16.54
N VAL A 245 -14.32 10.59 15.31
CA VAL A 245 -15.22 11.26 14.37
C VAL A 245 -16.65 11.30 14.91
N GLU A 246 -17.15 10.18 15.45
CA GLU A 246 -18.48 10.14 16.07
C GLU A 246 -18.58 11.05 17.30
N GLU A 247 -17.55 11.08 18.15
CA GLU A 247 -17.49 11.97 19.31
C GLU A 247 -17.52 13.45 18.89
N LEU A 248 -16.74 13.84 17.89
CA LEU A 248 -16.74 15.21 17.36
C LEU A 248 -18.10 15.58 16.76
N ARG A 249 -18.70 14.69 15.97
CA ARG A 249 -20.06 14.92 15.42
C ARG A 249 -21.10 15.08 16.53
N ASN A 250 -21.01 14.28 17.59
CA ASN A 250 -21.94 14.35 18.74
C ASN A 250 -21.75 15.62 19.57
N ARG A 251 -20.51 16.06 19.81
CA ARG A 251 -20.21 17.33 20.51
C ARG A 251 -20.78 18.55 19.81
N HIS A 252 -20.84 18.50 18.48
CA HIS A 252 -21.36 19.56 17.63
C HIS A 252 -22.86 19.39 17.27
N GLY A 253 -23.57 18.38 17.78
CA GLY A 253 -25.00 18.17 17.53
C GLY A 253 -25.89 18.99 18.50
N HIS A 254 -27.05 19.55 18.16
CA HIS A 254 -27.83 19.75 16.94
C HIS A 254 -28.05 21.27 16.85
N HIS A 255 -27.59 21.98 15.83
CA HIS A 255 -28.31 23.21 15.48
C HIS A 255 -29.69 22.77 14.96
N PRO A 256 -30.81 23.13 15.60
CA PRO A 256 -32.11 22.87 15.02
C PRO A 256 -32.12 23.54 13.65
N LYS A 257 -32.38 22.76 12.58
CA LYS A 257 -32.77 23.35 11.31
C LYS A 257 -34.00 24.20 11.63
N ASN A 258 -33.86 25.51 11.66
CA ASN A 258 -34.98 26.41 11.77
C ASN A 258 -35.80 26.16 10.49
N ILE A 259 -36.94 25.46 10.62
CA ILE A 259 -37.78 24.97 9.51
C ILE A 259 -38.35 26.14 8.66
N PHE A 260 -38.06 27.39 9.03
CA PHE A 260 -38.57 28.61 8.43
C PHE A 260 -37.52 29.58 7.86
N GLN A 261 -36.24 29.22 7.79
CA GLN A 261 -35.27 30.02 7.02
C GLN A 261 -35.11 29.43 5.63
N VAL A 262 -35.42 30.24 4.61
CA VAL A 262 -34.95 30.01 3.24
C VAL A 262 -33.43 29.86 3.33
N ASP A 263 -32.88 28.75 2.84
CA ASP A 263 -31.44 28.50 2.82
C ASP A 263 -30.77 29.59 1.96
N GLU A 264 -30.39 30.69 2.59
CA GLU A 264 -29.69 31.78 1.93
C GLU A 264 -28.26 31.31 1.66
N ASP A 265 -27.88 31.31 0.39
CA ASP A 265 -26.55 30.86 0.00
C ASP A 265 -25.50 31.73 0.69
N SER A 266 -24.55 31.10 1.37
CA SER A 266 -23.58 31.79 2.21
C SER A 266 -22.21 31.14 2.14
N LEU A 267 -21.19 31.93 2.47
CA LEU A 267 -19.82 31.46 2.59
C LEU A 267 -19.54 31.11 4.04
N GLU A 268 -19.35 29.82 4.33
CA GLU A 268 -18.99 29.38 5.67
C GLU A 268 -17.58 29.87 6.05
N PRO A 269 -17.31 30.22 7.32
CA PRO A 269 -15.98 30.62 7.77
C PRO A 269 -14.93 29.54 7.45
N GLY A 270 -13.81 29.93 6.84
CA GLY A 270 -12.76 28.99 6.41
C GLY A 270 -12.97 28.37 5.03
N MET A 271 -14.16 28.52 4.44
CA MET A 271 -14.46 28.04 3.09
C MET A 271 -14.27 29.15 2.04
N GLN A 272 -13.92 28.75 0.81
CA GLN A 272 -13.80 29.65 -0.34
C GLN A 272 -14.90 29.43 -1.39
N VAL A 273 -15.82 28.49 -1.12
CA VAL A 273 -16.92 28.09 -1.98
C VAL A 273 -18.19 28.13 -1.14
N SER A 274 -19.29 28.62 -1.71
CA SER A 274 -20.55 28.77 -0.98
C SER A 274 -21.23 27.44 -0.67
N SER A 275 -22.14 27.45 0.32
CA SER A 275 -22.86 26.27 0.78
C SER A 275 -23.72 25.64 -0.32
N SER A 276 -24.34 26.43 -1.21
CA SER A 276 -25.12 25.91 -2.34
C SER A 276 -24.26 25.06 -3.28
N VAL A 277 -23.08 25.56 -3.67
CA VAL A 277 -22.16 24.87 -4.57
C VAL A 277 -21.62 23.59 -3.92
N LEU A 278 -21.32 23.63 -2.61
CA LEU A 278 -20.90 22.45 -1.86
C LEU A 278 -22.01 21.39 -1.81
N ASN A 279 -23.26 21.78 -1.54
CA ASN A 279 -24.40 20.86 -1.52
C ASN A 279 -24.64 20.23 -2.91
N GLU A 280 -24.59 21.02 -3.99
CA GLU A 280 -24.72 20.49 -5.35
C GLU A 280 -23.58 19.52 -5.71
N CYS A 281 -22.34 19.82 -5.29
CA CYS A 281 -21.23 18.90 -5.47
C CYS A 281 -21.50 17.60 -4.69
N HIS A 282 -21.92 17.68 -3.43
CA HIS A 282 -22.26 16.51 -2.62
C HIS A 282 -23.29 15.61 -3.34
N ASP A 283 -24.35 16.20 -3.86
CA ASP A 283 -25.43 15.47 -4.54
C ASP A 283 -25.00 14.86 -5.89
N SER A 284 -24.02 15.49 -6.55
CA SER A 284 -23.48 15.02 -7.83
C SER A 284 -22.53 13.83 -7.69
N PHE A 285 -21.80 13.73 -6.58
CA PHE A 285 -20.79 12.69 -6.36
C PHE A 285 -21.31 11.54 -5.51
N LYS A 286 -21.45 10.36 -6.12
CA LYS A 286 -21.76 9.10 -5.40
C LYS A 286 -20.75 8.74 -4.30
N ALA A 287 -19.54 9.30 -4.36
CA ALA A 287 -18.53 9.12 -3.32
C ALA A 287 -18.79 9.97 -2.07
N ALA A 288 -19.45 11.11 -2.21
CA ALA A 288 -19.78 12.01 -1.10
C ALA A 288 -20.93 11.49 -0.23
N ASP A 289 -21.81 10.66 -0.79
CA ASP A 289 -22.90 10.00 -0.06
C ASP A 289 -22.36 8.87 0.85
N GLU A 290 -22.03 9.21 2.09
CA GLU A 290 -21.53 8.28 3.12
C GLU A 290 -22.50 7.14 3.43
N GLN A 291 -23.81 7.38 3.30
CA GLN A 291 -24.86 6.42 3.70
C GLN A 291 -25.16 5.39 2.62
N ARG A 292 -24.68 5.61 1.40
CA ARG A 292 -24.92 4.70 0.29
C ARG A 292 -24.13 3.41 0.41
N VAL A 293 -24.87 2.31 0.50
CA VAL A 293 -24.31 0.95 0.49
C VAL A 293 -23.73 0.63 -0.90
N LYS A 294 -22.40 0.77 -1.07
CA LYS A 294 -21.68 0.44 -2.33
C LYS A 294 -21.43 -1.06 -2.51
N ALA A 295 -21.58 -1.86 -1.45
CA ALA A 295 -21.56 -3.33 -1.52
C ALA A 295 -22.38 -3.96 -0.38
N SER A 296 -23.02 -5.11 -0.67
CA SER A 296 -23.74 -5.87 0.36
C SER A 296 -22.78 -6.48 1.39
N MET A 297 -22.96 -6.17 2.66
CA MET A 297 -22.24 -6.79 3.77
C MET A 297 -22.74 -8.21 4.11
N GLN A 298 -23.78 -8.71 3.43
CA GLN A 298 -24.29 -10.06 3.67
C GLN A 298 -23.26 -11.15 3.30
N PHE A 299 -22.44 -10.89 2.29
CA PHE A 299 -21.48 -11.87 1.75
C PHE A 299 -20.02 -11.44 1.92
N PHE A 300 -19.78 -10.14 2.14
CA PHE A 300 -18.45 -9.57 2.18
C PHE A 300 -18.12 -9.06 3.57
N ALA A 301 -16.94 -9.44 4.08
CA ALA A 301 -16.36 -8.89 5.31
C ALA A 301 -15.80 -7.48 5.04
N ASP A 302 -15.08 -7.35 3.92
CA ASP A 302 -14.60 -6.05 3.42
C ASP A 302 -15.26 -5.72 2.08
N THR A 303 -15.78 -4.50 1.99
CA THR A 303 -16.50 -3.98 0.82
C THR A 303 -15.60 -3.28 -0.19
N GLY A 304 -14.33 -3.03 0.16
CA GLY A 304 -13.34 -2.39 -0.69
C GLY A 304 -12.02 -2.14 0.04
N LEU A 305 -11.12 -1.44 -0.65
CA LEU A 305 -9.86 -0.92 -0.12
C LEU A 305 -9.83 0.59 -0.29
N MET A 306 -9.21 1.31 0.63
CA MET A 306 -8.81 2.70 0.43
C MET A 306 -7.30 2.82 0.60
N ALA A 307 -6.65 3.65 -0.20
CA ALA A 307 -5.20 3.81 -0.15
C ALA A 307 -4.80 5.29 -0.23
N LEU A 308 -3.75 5.62 0.51
CA LEU A 308 -3.06 6.91 0.46
C LEU A 308 -1.69 6.71 -0.18
N LEU A 309 -1.42 7.44 -1.27
CA LEU A 309 -0.19 7.35 -2.04
C LEU A 309 0.51 8.71 -2.06
N CYS A 310 1.84 8.71 -2.19
CA CYS A 310 2.56 9.94 -2.54
C CYS A 310 2.45 10.24 -4.05
N HIS A 311 2.82 11.46 -4.43
CA HIS A 311 2.87 11.93 -5.83
C HIS A 311 3.68 11.04 -6.80
N ARG A 312 4.49 10.10 -6.29
CA ARG A 312 5.30 9.18 -7.10
C ARG A 312 4.65 7.79 -7.24
N ASP A 313 3.36 7.69 -6.95
CA ASP A 313 2.55 6.47 -6.97
C ASP A 313 3.06 5.39 -5.99
N HIS A 314 3.74 5.78 -4.90
CA HIS A 314 4.14 4.85 -3.83
C HIS A 314 3.08 4.86 -2.73
N VAL A 315 2.61 3.67 -2.37
CA VAL A 315 1.65 3.46 -1.28
C VAL A 315 2.30 3.83 0.06
N LEU A 316 1.67 4.74 0.79
CA LEU A 316 2.06 5.09 2.15
C LEU A 316 1.30 4.20 3.13
N TRP A 317 -0.02 4.16 3.01
CA TRP A 317 -0.89 3.28 3.79
C TRP A 317 -2.13 2.84 3.02
N MET A 318 -2.72 1.73 3.46
CA MET A 318 -3.98 1.18 2.99
C MET A 318 -4.89 0.84 4.16
N VAL A 319 -6.18 0.78 3.91
CA VAL A 319 -7.19 0.34 4.87
C VAL A 319 -8.27 -0.49 4.19
N ASN A 320 -8.74 -1.53 4.88
CA ASN A 320 -9.92 -2.28 4.45
C ASN A 320 -11.18 -1.52 4.80
N ILE A 321 -12.10 -1.40 3.84
CA ILE A 321 -13.41 -0.78 4.05
C ILE A 321 -14.36 -1.85 4.57
N SER A 322 -14.47 -1.95 5.89
CA SER A 322 -15.29 -2.93 6.62
C SER A 322 -16.71 -2.47 6.93
N SER A 323 -17.07 -1.23 6.61
CA SER A 323 -18.40 -0.64 6.84
C SER A 323 -19.15 -0.42 5.52
N PRO A 324 -20.48 -0.17 5.56
CA PRO A 324 -21.21 0.23 4.35
C PRO A 324 -20.81 1.65 3.93
N GLY A 325 -20.25 1.78 2.73
CA GLY A 325 -19.98 3.08 2.10
C GLY A 325 -18.55 3.57 2.27
N GLU A 326 -18.29 4.77 1.75
CA GLU A 326 -17.01 5.46 1.85
C GLU A 326 -17.08 6.46 3.00
N ARG A 327 -17.03 5.97 4.23
CA ARG A 327 -17.11 6.84 5.41
C ARG A 327 -15.84 7.70 5.52
N GLN A 328 -15.98 8.97 5.89
CA GLN A 328 -14.86 9.92 5.99
C GLN A 328 -13.73 9.46 6.92
N TYR A 329 -14.05 8.70 7.98
CA TYR A 329 -13.03 8.25 8.94
C TYR A 329 -11.94 7.38 8.33
N TYR A 330 -12.17 6.71 7.18
CA TYR A 330 -11.10 5.96 6.51
C TYR A 330 -10.05 6.90 5.93
N VAL A 331 -10.47 7.98 5.26
CA VAL A 331 -9.57 9.00 4.73
C VAL A 331 -8.88 9.73 5.88
N LEU A 332 -9.63 10.09 6.93
CA LEU A 332 -9.07 10.76 8.11
C LEU A 332 -8.04 9.88 8.82
N ALA A 333 -8.29 8.57 8.96
CA ALA A 333 -7.32 7.65 9.55
C ALA A 333 -6.00 7.62 8.77
N LEU A 334 -6.08 7.59 7.43
CA LEU A 334 -4.91 7.64 6.56
C LEU A 334 -4.19 8.99 6.65
N LEU A 335 -4.94 10.10 6.66
CA LEU A 335 -4.39 11.46 6.71
C LEU A 335 -3.72 11.76 8.06
N CYS A 336 -4.37 11.43 9.18
CA CYS A 336 -3.77 11.59 10.52
C CYS A 336 -2.52 10.72 10.67
N GLN A 337 -2.54 9.47 10.17
CA GLN A 337 -1.33 8.64 10.16
C GLN A 337 -0.19 9.30 9.36
N LEU A 338 -0.48 9.99 8.27
CA LEU A 338 0.53 10.73 7.52
C LEU A 338 1.07 11.92 8.32
N LEU A 339 0.18 12.73 8.92
CA LEU A 339 0.54 13.89 9.72
C LEU A 339 1.43 13.51 10.92
N ASP A 340 1.11 12.42 11.63
CA ASP A 340 1.90 11.89 12.74
C ASP A 340 3.34 11.51 12.35
N HIS A 341 3.57 11.24 11.06
CA HIS A 341 4.87 10.85 10.51
C HIS A 341 5.66 12.02 9.89
N LEU A 342 5.13 13.24 9.93
CA LEU A 342 5.72 14.44 9.35
C LEU A 342 6.01 15.49 10.44
N PRO A 343 7.11 16.26 10.32
CA PRO A 343 7.31 17.47 11.12
C PRO A 343 6.19 18.48 10.91
N LYS A 344 5.81 19.21 11.96
CA LYS A 344 4.75 20.25 11.93
C LYS A 344 5.00 21.40 10.95
N LEU A 345 6.22 21.55 10.45
CA LEU A 345 6.56 22.59 9.47
C LEU A 345 6.23 22.19 8.02
N ILE A 346 5.86 20.92 7.77
CA ILE A 346 5.59 20.40 6.43
C ILE A 346 4.11 20.58 6.10
N ASN A 347 3.83 21.26 4.99
CA ASN A 347 2.49 21.37 4.43
C ASN A 347 2.23 20.26 3.40
N ILE A 348 1.04 19.66 3.47
CA ILE A 348 0.61 18.54 2.63
C ILE A 348 -0.42 19.02 1.62
N GLY A 349 -0.27 18.63 0.37
CA GLY A 349 -1.32 18.71 -0.64
C GLY A 349 -2.04 17.37 -0.73
N LEU A 350 -3.32 17.31 -0.40
CA LEU A 350 -4.14 16.11 -0.50
C LEU A 350 -5.03 16.16 -1.75
N LEU A 351 -4.87 15.18 -2.64
CA LEU A 351 -5.71 14.96 -3.80
C LEU A 351 -6.79 13.91 -3.50
N TYR A 352 -8.05 14.30 -3.63
CA TYR A 352 -9.18 13.40 -3.42
C TYR A 352 -10.37 13.81 -4.30
N ASP A 353 -11.09 12.84 -4.85
CA ASP A 353 -12.26 13.05 -5.71
C ASP A 353 -13.28 14.02 -5.13
N ILE A 354 -13.51 13.94 -3.81
CA ILE A 354 -14.44 14.79 -3.07
C ILE A 354 -13.70 15.65 -2.04
N ALA A 355 -12.49 16.11 -2.36
CA ALA A 355 -11.68 16.93 -1.47
C ALA A 355 -12.42 18.16 -0.93
N CYS A 356 -13.30 18.78 -1.72
CA CYS A 356 -14.12 19.91 -1.26
C CYS A 356 -15.06 19.53 -0.11
N GLN A 357 -15.65 18.33 -0.15
CA GLN A 357 -16.54 17.80 0.89
C GLN A 357 -15.76 17.39 2.13
N LEU A 358 -14.59 16.79 1.94
CA LEU A 358 -13.71 16.46 3.06
C LEU A 358 -13.22 17.73 3.77
N HIS A 359 -12.76 18.73 3.03
CA HIS A 359 -12.35 20.03 3.58
C HIS A 359 -13.50 20.69 4.36
N HIS A 360 -14.69 20.78 3.74
CA HIS A 360 -15.90 21.28 4.39
C HIS A 360 -16.19 20.56 5.70
N SER A 361 -16.10 19.23 5.70
CA SER A 361 -16.36 18.43 6.90
C SER A 361 -15.29 18.63 7.98
N CYS A 362 -14.03 18.81 7.60
CA CYS A 362 -12.96 19.13 8.54
C CYS A 362 -13.17 20.49 9.22
N VAL A 363 -13.61 21.51 8.47
CA VAL A 363 -13.96 22.83 9.01
C VAL A 363 -15.19 22.74 9.92
N LYS A 364 -16.25 22.08 9.45
CA LYS A 364 -17.53 22.01 10.16
C LYS A 364 -17.47 21.27 11.49
N TRP A 365 -16.69 20.19 11.54
CA TRP A 365 -16.65 19.28 12.70
C TRP A 365 -15.34 19.33 13.46
N ASP A 366 -14.41 20.19 13.03
CA ASP A 366 -13.06 20.33 13.59
C ASP A 366 -12.28 19.00 13.63
N PHE A 367 -12.33 18.22 12.53
CA PHE A 367 -11.72 16.88 12.48
C PHE A 367 -10.20 16.89 12.56
N LEU A 368 -9.55 17.96 12.12
CA LEU A 368 -8.09 18.07 12.07
C LEU A 368 -7.52 19.07 13.09
N GLY A 369 -8.36 19.85 13.80
CA GLY A 369 -7.88 20.86 14.74
C GLY A 369 -6.85 21.81 14.12
N GLU A 370 -5.72 22.00 14.81
CA GLU A 370 -4.61 22.83 14.35
C GLU A 370 -3.95 22.30 13.05
N ASP A 371 -3.99 20.98 12.82
CA ASP A 371 -3.37 20.34 11.66
C ASP A 371 -4.09 20.68 10.35
N LEU A 372 -5.33 21.20 10.42
CA LEU A 372 -6.04 21.66 9.23
C LEU A 372 -5.23 22.72 8.45
N SER A 373 -4.49 23.57 9.16
CA SER A 373 -3.67 24.61 8.56
C SER A 373 -2.47 24.07 7.76
N HIS A 374 -2.12 22.80 7.96
CA HIS A 374 -1.03 22.11 7.26
C HIS A 374 -1.52 21.29 6.06
N VAL A 375 -2.82 21.31 5.74
CA VAL A 375 -3.40 20.52 4.66
C VAL A 375 -4.07 21.41 3.62
N GLU A 376 -3.54 21.40 2.40
CA GLU A 376 -4.16 21.99 1.22
C GLU A 376 -4.96 20.90 0.49
N PHE A 377 -6.24 21.16 0.22
CA PHE A 377 -7.15 20.20 -0.41
C PHE A 377 -7.31 20.47 -1.90
N SER A 378 -7.23 19.43 -2.72
CA SER A 378 -7.45 19.53 -4.16
C SER A 378 -8.15 18.27 -4.71
N THR A 379 -8.85 18.42 -5.82
CA THR A 379 -9.49 17.33 -6.55
C THR A 379 -8.49 16.66 -7.51
N ALA A 380 -8.65 15.37 -7.79
CA ALA A 380 -7.93 14.73 -8.89
C ALA A 380 -8.35 15.36 -10.22
N VAL A 381 -7.42 15.54 -11.17
CA VAL A 381 -7.64 16.30 -12.41
C VAL A 381 -8.79 15.74 -13.25
N PHE A 382 -8.91 14.42 -13.35
CA PHE A 382 -9.99 13.82 -14.12
C PHE A 382 -11.37 14.10 -13.49
N HIS A 383 -11.43 14.10 -12.17
CA HIS A 383 -12.64 14.29 -11.38
C HIS A 383 -13.00 15.77 -11.20
N ALA A 384 -12.03 16.67 -11.28
CA ALA A 384 -12.22 18.11 -11.10
C ALA A 384 -13.31 18.68 -12.02
N PHE A 385 -13.39 18.22 -13.28
CA PHE A 385 -14.39 18.70 -14.24
C PHE A 385 -15.83 18.27 -13.93
N ALA A 386 -16.02 17.26 -13.06
CA ALA A 386 -17.34 16.88 -12.59
C ALA A 386 -17.82 17.75 -11.41
N HIS A 387 -16.95 18.59 -10.84
CA HIS A 387 -17.35 19.59 -9.86
C HIS A 387 -17.89 20.85 -10.52
N ASN A 388 -18.72 21.60 -9.79
CA ASN A 388 -19.20 22.91 -10.22
C ASN A 388 -18.06 23.90 -10.47
N TRP A 389 -18.28 24.85 -11.38
CA TRP A 389 -17.24 25.80 -11.77
C TRP A 389 -16.58 26.56 -10.61
N PRO A 390 -17.31 27.09 -9.60
CA PRO A 390 -16.68 27.74 -8.45
C PRO A 390 -15.81 26.79 -7.63
N CYS A 391 -16.23 25.53 -7.48
CA CYS A 391 -15.41 24.49 -6.85
C CYS A 391 -14.12 24.23 -7.66
N GLN A 392 -14.20 24.16 -8.98
CA GLN A 392 -13.03 24.03 -9.85
C GLN A 392 -12.05 25.20 -9.73
N LEU A 393 -12.52 26.43 -9.45
CA LEU A 393 -11.63 27.58 -9.29
C LEU A 393 -10.76 27.48 -8.03
N VAL A 394 -11.24 26.76 -7.02
CA VAL A 394 -10.58 26.61 -5.71
C VAL A 394 -9.81 25.29 -5.65
N TYR A 395 -10.46 24.17 -5.97
CA TYR A 395 -9.95 22.82 -5.72
C TYR A 395 -9.34 22.12 -6.95
N HIS A 396 -9.22 22.77 -8.11
CA HIS A 396 -8.53 22.14 -9.24
C HIS A 396 -7.00 22.26 -9.07
N PRO A 397 -6.22 21.17 -9.18
CA PRO A 397 -4.80 21.17 -8.79
C PRO A 397 -3.95 22.07 -9.68
N HIS A 398 -4.20 22.10 -10.99
CA HIS A 398 -3.49 23.02 -11.89
C HIS A 398 -3.85 24.51 -11.70
N LYS A 399 -4.88 24.82 -10.90
CA LYS A 399 -5.27 26.18 -10.51
C LYS A 399 -4.88 26.49 -9.05
N HIS A 400 -4.37 25.49 -8.33
CA HIS A 400 -3.97 25.56 -6.94
C HIS A 400 -2.44 25.62 -6.85
N GLU A 401 -1.93 26.70 -6.25
CA GLU A 401 -0.49 26.83 -6.02
C GLU A 401 0.01 25.70 -5.11
N GLY A 402 1.17 25.13 -5.43
CA GLY A 402 1.77 24.00 -4.70
C GLY A 402 1.60 22.62 -5.39
N PHE A 403 0.53 22.39 -6.15
CA PHE A 403 0.28 21.06 -6.77
C PHE A 403 0.99 20.84 -8.11
N GLY A 404 1.45 21.92 -8.77
CA GLY A 404 2.16 21.86 -10.04
C GLY A 404 1.32 21.23 -11.17
N LEU A 405 1.89 20.24 -11.86
CA LEU A 405 1.23 19.48 -12.93
C LEU A 405 0.82 18.06 -12.47
N THR A 406 0.51 17.92 -11.19
CA THR A 406 0.06 16.64 -10.63
C THR A 406 -1.35 16.34 -11.08
N ASP A 407 -1.57 15.11 -11.57
CA ASP A 407 -2.89 14.64 -11.98
C ASP A 407 -3.73 14.08 -10.82
N GLY A 408 -3.10 13.52 -9.78
CA GLY A 408 -3.80 12.89 -8.66
C GLY A 408 -4.27 11.47 -8.93
N GLU A 409 -3.93 10.91 -10.09
CA GLU A 409 -4.44 9.62 -10.58
C GLU A 409 -3.59 8.41 -10.12
N GLY A 410 -2.93 8.55 -8.97
CA GLY A 410 -1.97 7.55 -8.47
C GLY A 410 -2.67 6.28 -8.00
N CYS A 411 -3.83 6.42 -7.36
CA CYS A 411 -4.60 5.31 -6.86
C CYS A 411 -5.15 4.44 -7.99
N GLU A 412 -5.63 5.04 -9.07
CA GLU A 412 -6.19 4.38 -10.25
C GLU A 412 -5.13 3.51 -10.94
N ARG A 413 -3.88 3.99 -10.98
CA ARG A 413 -2.72 3.21 -11.44
C ARG A 413 -2.47 2.00 -10.54
N LEU A 414 -2.50 2.20 -9.21
CA LEU A 414 -2.38 1.11 -8.25
C LEU A 414 -3.50 0.09 -8.43
N TRP A 415 -4.76 0.52 -8.55
CA TRP A 415 -5.89 -0.36 -8.77
C TRP A 415 -5.75 -1.18 -10.05
N SER A 416 -5.26 -0.57 -11.12
CA SER A 416 -4.97 -1.26 -12.37
C SER A 416 -3.88 -2.33 -12.20
N ASP A 417 -2.83 -2.07 -11.42
CA ASP A 417 -1.77 -3.03 -11.10
C ASP A 417 -2.27 -4.18 -10.18
N LEU A 418 -3.19 -3.88 -9.26
CA LEU A 418 -3.75 -4.85 -8.31
C LEU A 418 -4.94 -5.66 -8.86
N LYS A 419 -5.56 -5.25 -9.96
CA LYS A 419 -6.81 -5.84 -10.48
C LYS A 419 -6.76 -7.36 -10.68
N LYS A 420 -5.60 -7.88 -11.09
CA LYS A 420 -5.38 -9.32 -11.31
C LYS A 420 -5.55 -10.16 -10.05
N LEU A 421 -5.44 -9.55 -8.87
CA LEU A 421 -5.54 -10.23 -7.59
C LEU A 421 -6.99 -10.35 -7.10
N ILE A 422 -7.91 -9.51 -7.60
CA ILE A 422 -9.32 -9.45 -7.15
C ILE A 422 -9.97 -10.85 -7.06
N PRO A 423 -9.91 -11.72 -8.08
CA PRO A 423 -10.60 -13.01 -8.01
C PRO A 423 -10.03 -13.94 -6.93
N THR A 424 -8.70 -13.98 -6.80
CA THR A 424 -8.02 -14.86 -5.85
C THR A 424 -8.18 -14.35 -4.42
N LEU A 425 -8.12 -13.03 -4.21
CA LEU A 425 -8.22 -12.41 -2.89
C LEU A 425 -9.64 -12.39 -2.34
N ARG A 426 -10.64 -12.35 -3.20
CA ARG A 426 -12.05 -12.36 -2.78
C ARG A 426 -12.40 -13.55 -1.89
N VAL A 427 -11.74 -14.69 -2.08
CA VAL A 427 -12.01 -15.94 -1.35
C VAL A 427 -10.83 -16.40 -0.48
N SER A 428 -9.78 -15.58 -0.32
CA SER A 428 -8.64 -15.93 0.53
C SER A 428 -8.97 -15.75 2.02
N GLY A 429 -8.12 -16.29 2.91
CA GLY A 429 -8.14 -15.88 4.31
C GLY A 429 -7.82 -14.39 4.46
N TYR A 430 -8.24 -13.80 5.59
CA TYR A 430 -8.05 -12.38 5.88
C TYR A 430 -6.56 -12.01 5.93
N HIS A 431 -5.75 -12.71 6.74
CA HIS A 431 -4.33 -12.41 6.83
C HIS A 431 -3.57 -12.79 5.56
N GLN A 432 -3.98 -13.87 4.86
CA GLN A 432 -3.44 -14.20 3.55
C GLN A 432 -3.71 -13.09 2.51
N GLN A 433 -4.87 -12.42 2.58
CA GLN A 433 -5.19 -11.29 1.72
C GLN A 433 -4.22 -10.14 1.95
N LEU A 434 -4.10 -9.69 3.21
CA LEU A 434 -3.22 -8.60 3.60
C LEU A 434 -1.77 -8.89 3.18
N PHE A 435 -1.26 -10.07 3.52
CA PHE A 435 0.08 -10.49 3.16
C PHE A 435 0.34 -10.46 1.65
N THR A 436 -0.64 -10.90 0.84
CA THR A 436 -0.52 -10.89 -0.62
C THR A 436 -0.52 -9.47 -1.18
N LEU A 437 -1.35 -8.58 -0.63
CA LEU A 437 -1.39 -7.17 -1.00
C LEU A 437 -0.09 -6.46 -0.60
N ASP A 438 0.40 -6.63 0.62
CA ASP A 438 1.68 -6.11 1.10
C ASP A 438 2.85 -6.55 0.20
N THR A 439 2.86 -7.83 -0.17
CA THR A 439 3.87 -8.40 -1.07
C THR A 439 3.82 -7.74 -2.45
N GLN A 440 2.63 -7.55 -3.02
CA GLN A 440 2.45 -6.92 -4.32
C GLN A 440 2.83 -5.43 -4.28
N VAL A 441 2.43 -4.69 -3.23
CA VAL A 441 2.77 -3.28 -3.04
C VAL A 441 4.29 -3.10 -2.94
N THR A 442 4.97 -3.92 -2.13
CA THR A 442 6.43 -3.89 -2.00
C THR A 442 7.13 -4.16 -3.34
N TYR A 443 6.62 -5.11 -4.13
CA TYR A 443 7.13 -5.36 -5.48
C TYR A 443 6.96 -4.16 -6.41
N LEU A 444 5.80 -3.50 -6.40
CA LEU A 444 5.54 -2.31 -7.22
C LEU A 444 6.47 -1.15 -6.82
N GLN A 445 6.68 -0.97 -5.52
CA GLN A 445 7.60 0.04 -4.98
C GLN A 445 9.05 -0.22 -5.45
N ASN A 446 9.56 -1.45 -5.30
CA ASN A 446 10.91 -1.82 -5.75
C ASN A 446 11.09 -1.64 -7.27
N ARG A 447 10.07 -1.99 -8.06
CA ARG A 447 10.07 -1.75 -9.51
C ARG A 447 10.14 -0.26 -9.84
N SER A 448 9.48 0.58 -9.05
CA SER A 448 9.52 2.03 -9.20
C SER A 448 10.88 2.61 -8.81
N PHE A 449 11.48 2.15 -7.70
CA PHE A 449 12.82 2.56 -7.27
C PHE A 449 13.90 2.30 -8.33
N PHE A 450 13.86 1.14 -9.00
CA PHE A 450 14.82 0.86 -10.09
C PHE A 450 14.72 1.85 -11.27
N LYS A 451 13.54 2.45 -11.48
CA LYS A 451 13.25 3.36 -12.61
C LYS A 451 13.28 4.83 -12.22
N LEU A 452 13.65 5.14 -10.99
CA LEU A 452 13.47 6.44 -10.37
C LEU A 452 14.20 7.56 -11.13
N GLY A 453 15.48 7.34 -11.48
CA GLY A 453 16.27 8.31 -12.24
C GLY A 453 15.71 8.58 -13.64
N THR A 454 15.33 7.53 -14.37
CA THR A 454 14.69 7.65 -15.69
C THR A 454 13.39 8.44 -15.61
N TRP A 455 12.61 8.19 -14.57
CA TRP A 455 11.36 8.89 -14.38
C TRP A 455 11.55 10.36 -13.99
N MET A 456 12.55 10.69 -13.16
CA MET A 456 12.88 12.08 -12.84
C MET A 456 13.28 12.85 -14.10
N LEU A 457 14.13 12.26 -14.94
CA LEU A 457 14.52 12.85 -16.22
C LEU A 457 13.30 13.11 -17.12
N ARG A 458 12.41 12.12 -17.25
CA ARG A 458 11.17 12.27 -18.05
C ARG A 458 10.28 13.40 -17.52
N ARG A 459 10.07 13.48 -16.20
CA ARG A 459 9.25 14.53 -15.57
C ARG A 459 9.90 15.90 -15.76
N TRP A 460 11.21 16.03 -15.55
CA TRP A 460 11.95 17.26 -15.80
C TRP A 460 11.81 17.75 -17.23
N THR A 461 12.07 16.89 -18.22
CA THR A 461 11.94 17.25 -19.64
C THR A 461 10.52 17.71 -19.97
N ALA A 462 9.49 16.97 -19.51
CA ALA A 462 8.10 17.36 -19.73
C ALA A 462 7.77 18.73 -19.10
N THR A 463 8.26 19.01 -17.89
CA THR A 463 8.10 20.30 -17.23
C THR A 463 8.82 21.42 -17.99
N GLN A 464 10.04 21.20 -18.48
CA GLN A 464 10.76 22.19 -19.28
C GLN A 464 10.05 22.48 -20.60
N ASP A 465 9.50 21.47 -21.27
CA ASP A 465 8.73 21.66 -22.50
C ASP A 465 7.43 22.43 -22.23
N HIS A 466 6.75 22.14 -21.12
CA HIS A 466 5.56 22.88 -20.71
C HIS A 466 5.89 24.35 -20.38
N LYS A 467 6.99 24.57 -19.65
CA LYS A 467 7.49 25.92 -19.32
C LYS A 467 7.78 26.73 -20.58
N LYS A 468 8.54 26.18 -21.53
CA LYS A 468 8.85 26.84 -22.81
C LYS A 468 7.58 27.26 -23.56
N LYS A 469 6.58 26.37 -23.62
CA LYS A 469 5.29 26.67 -24.27
C LYS A 469 4.51 27.77 -23.54
N ALA A 470 4.54 27.77 -22.21
CA ALA A 470 3.89 28.80 -21.41
C ALA A 470 4.57 30.17 -21.57
N GLU A 471 5.91 30.21 -21.52
CA GLU A 471 6.70 31.43 -21.73
C GLU A 471 6.47 32.03 -23.12
N ALA A 472 6.43 31.19 -24.15
CA ALA A 472 6.12 31.65 -25.51
C ALA A 472 4.72 32.29 -25.63
N LYS A 473 3.72 31.78 -24.89
CA LYS A 473 2.37 32.35 -24.86
C LYS A 473 2.29 33.66 -24.08
N LEU A 474 3.14 33.83 -23.06
CA LEU A 474 3.19 35.04 -22.23
C LEU A 474 4.08 36.13 -22.85
N GLN A 475 4.80 35.84 -23.93
CA GLN A 475 5.71 36.79 -24.56
C GLN A 475 4.98 38.08 -24.95
N GLY A 476 5.51 39.23 -24.50
CA GLY A 476 4.91 40.54 -24.77
C GLY A 476 3.72 40.91 -23.88
N SER A 477 3.36 40.07 -22.91
CA SER A 477 2.35 40.37 -21.89
C SER A 477 2.99 40.50 -20.50
N ASP A 478 2.43 41.33 -19.63
CA ASP A 478 2.82 41.39 -18.22
C ASP A 478 2.06 40.32 -17.40
N PRO A 479 2.74 39.32 -16.81
CA PRO A 479 2.10 38.30 -15.99
C PRO A 479 1.33 38.85 -14.77
N SER A 480 1.65 40.06 -14.29
CA SER A 480 0.96 40.69 -13.16
C SER A 480 -0.52 40.91 -13.47
N VAL A 481 -0.83 41.39 -14.67
CA VAL A 481 -2.19 41.67 -15.15
C VAL A 481 -3.05 40.40 -15.12
N PHE A 482 -2.50 39.27 -15.56
CA PHE A 482 -3.23 38.00 -15.53
C PHE A 482 -3.45 37.48 -14.12
N ARG A 483 -2.51 37.72 -13.19
CA ARG A 483 -2.68 37.34 -11.78
C ARG A 483 -3.79 38.16 -11.12
N GLU A 484 -3.81 39.46 -11.34
CA GLU A 484 -4.87 40.35 -10.84
C GLU A 484 -6.24 39.98 -11.42
N ALA A 485 -6.32 39.78 -12.73
CA ALA A 485 -7.54 39.33 -13.40
C ALA A 485 -8.02 37.97 -12.87
N TRP A 486 -7.09 37.04 -12.62
CA TRP A 486 -7.41 35.73 -12.04
C TRP A 486 -7.97 35.84 -10.62
N ILE A 487 -7.35 36.67 -9.77
CA ILE A 487 -7.83 36.92 -8.40
C ILE A 487 -9.24 37.53 -8.44
N ALA A 488 -9.45 38.54 -9.29
CA ALA A 488 -10.75 39.17 -9.46
C ALA A 488 -11.80 38.19 -9.98
N GLN A 489 -11.45 37.33 -10.94
CA GLN A 489 -12.34 36.28 -11.45
C GLN A 489 -12.75 35.30 -10.36
N LYS A 490 -11.79 34.76 -9.60
CA LYS A 490 -12.08 33.85 -8.48
C LYS A 490 -13.02 34.52 -7.48
N ALA A 491 -12.67 35.73 -7.03
CA ALA A 491 -13.47 36.47 -6.08
C ALA A 491 -14.88 36.80 -6.59
N ALA A 492 -15.08 37.00 -7.90
CA ALA A 492 -16.40 37.23 -8.46
C ALA A 492 -17.24 35.96 -8.58
N GLN A 493 -16.60 34.84 -8.95
CA GLN A 493 -17.28 33.60 -9.33
C GLN A 493 -17.43 32.60 -8.18
N THR A 494 -16.83 32.85 -7.02
CA THR A 494 -17.06 32.06 -5.80
C THR A 494 -17.96 32.75 -4.78
N LYS A 495 -18.52 33.92 -5.12
CA LYS A 495 -19.49 34.61 -4.28
C LYS A 495 -20.78 33.78 -4.16
N PRO A 496 -21.46 33.82 -3.00
CA PRO A 496 -22.77 33.23 -2.86
C PRO A 496 -23.77 33.84 -3.85
N LEU A 497 -24.75 33.03 -4.27
CA LEU A 497 -25.82 33.48 -5.14
C LEU A 497 -26.64 34.58 -4.46
N PRO A 498 -27.09 35.61 -5.21
CA PRO A 498 -27.98 36.63 -4.67
C PRO A 498 -29.26 35.98 -4.13
N SER A 499 -29.68 36.38 -2.94
CA SER A 499 -31.01 36.07 -2.41
C SER A 499 -32.08 36.46 -3.43
N MET A 500 -32.86 35.48 -3.91
CA MET A 500 -34.04 35.77 -4.73
C MET A 500 -35.13 36.30 -3.80
N SER A 501 -35.22 37.62 -3.72
CA SER A 501 -36.23 38.37 -2.95
C SER A 501 -37.65 38.13 -3.44
#